data_AF-A0A520K2U6-F1
#
_entry.id   AF-A0A520K2U6-F1
#
_cell.length_a   1.000
_cell.length_b   1.000
_cell.length_c   1.000
_cell.angle_alpha   90.00
_cell.angle_beta   90.00
_cell.angle_gamma   90.00
#
_symmetry.space_group_name_H-M   'P 1'
#
loop_
_entity.id
_entity.type
_entity.pdbx_description
1 polymer ?
#
loop_
_entity_poly.entity_id
_entity_poly.type
_entity_poly.pdbx_seq_one_letter_code
_entity_poly.pdbx_strand_id
1 'polypeptide(L)'
;MRYLEGESIASDFGEIESFISELEPPVLITIGTDLLEYPYHLKEGGRLGTMVRWLSRLMADTREASNVAVLGTTPKLLLHGELTHLSNTYLKLTTLDNSVLIYGIRPETGLYAQDSAIVDDHLKLELIPYV
;
A
#
# COMPACT_ATOMS: atom_id res chain seq x y z
N MET A 1 2.47 -15.91 -4.18
CA MET A 1 3.39 -14.83 -3.75
C MET A 1 4.54 -14.82 -4.76
N ARG A 2 4.84 -13.67 -5.37
CA ARG A 2 5.96 -13.45 -6.30
C ARG A 2 6.92 -12.45 -5.65
N TYR A 3 8.22 -12.63 -5.83
CA TYR A 3 9.25 -11.76 -5.28
C TYR A 3 9.87 -10.93 -6.41
N LEU A 4 10.24 -9.69 -6.12
CA LEU A 4 10.92 -8.81 -7.06
C LEU A 4 12.43 -8.94 -6.87
N GLU A 5 13.19 -8.97 -7.97
CA GLU A 5 14.64 -9.11 -7.91
C GLU A 5 15.32 -7.81 -7.46
N GLY A 6 14.71 -6.67 -7.73
CA GLY A 6 15.22 -5.36 -7.31
C GLY A 6 16.25 -4.77 -8.27
N GLU A 7 16.63 -5.48 -9.33
CA GLU A 7 17.66 -5.05 -10.29
C GLU A 7 17.12 -4.05 -11.32
N SER A 8 15.87 -4.23 -11.76
CA SER A 8 15.25 -3.39 -12.80
C SER A 8 13.77 -3.16 -12.51
N ILE A 9 13.42 -1.90 -12.25
CA ILE A 9 12.02 -1.48 -12.05
C ILE A 9 11.16 -1.93 -13.24
N ALA A 10 11.65 -1.76 -14.47
CA ALA A 10 10.88 -2.09 -15.66
C ALA A 10 10.65 -3.59 -15.84
N SER A 11 11.65 -4.42 -15.52
CA SER A 11 11.53 -5.88 -15.62
C SER A 11 10.57 -6.40 -14.56
N ASP A 12 10.81 -6.04 -13.31
CA ASP A 12 10.04 -6.52 -12.16
C ASP A 12 8.57 -6.10 -12.25
N PHE A 13 8.29 -4.85 -12.66
CA PHE A 13 6.89 -4.41 -12.86
C PHE A 13 6.23 -5.06 -14.08
N GLY A 14 7.00 -5.38 -15.13
CA GLY A 14 6.48 -6.16 -16.25
C GLY A 14 6.05 -7.57 -15.81
N GLU A 15 6.82 -8.22 -14.94
CA GLU A 15 6.44 -9.51 -14.37
C GLU A 15 5.21 -9.41 -13.46
N ILE A 16 5.11 -8.36 -12.64
CA ILE A 16 3.91 -8.10 -11.84
C ILE A 16 2.68 -7.92 -12.73
N GLU A 17 2.77 -7.09 -13.77
CA GLU A 17 1.66 -6.84 -14.71
C GLU A 17 1.21 -8.15 -15.37
N SER A 18 2.16 -8.95 -15.86
CA SER A 18 1.87 -10.27 -16.46
C SER A 18 1.19 -11.19 -15.46
N PHE A 19 1.71 -11.28 -14.24
CA PHE A 19 1.15 -12.15 -13.20
C PHE A 19 -0.27 -11.74 -12.80
N ILE A 20 -0.55 -10.44 -12.63
CA ILE A 20 -1.89 -9.95 -12.30
C ILE A 20 -2.87 -10.24 -13.43
N SER A 21 -2.44 -10.16 -14.69
CA SER A 21 -3.30 -10.39 -15.86
C SER A 21 -3.79 -11.85 -15.99
N GLU A 22 -3.10 -12.80 -15.35
CA GLU A 22 -3.48 -14.22 -15.31
C GLU A 22 -4.53 -14.53 -14.24
N LEU A 23 -4.81 -13.59 -13.32
CA LEU A 23 -5.74 -13.78 -12.21
C LEU A 23 -7.13 -13.25 -12.55
N GLU A 24 -8.16 -13.90 -12.02
CA GLU A 24 -9.55 -13.42 -12.13
C GLU A 24 -9.79 -12.27 -11.13
N PRO A 25 -10.24 -11.08 -11.58
CA PRO A 25 -10.60 -9.98 -10.69
C PRO A 25 -11.80 -10.30 -9.76
N PRO A 26 -11.86 -9.72 -8.54
CA PRO A 26 -10.96 -8.71 -8.01
C PRO A 26 -9.69 -9.31 -7.36
N VAL A 27 -8.55 -8.67 -7.65
CA VAL A 27 -7.25 -8.99 -7.06
C VAL A 27 -6.88 -7.96 -6.01
N LEU A 28 -6.41 -8.42 -4.85
CA LEU A 28 -5.77 -7.59 -3.83
C LEU A 28 -4.25 -7.60 -4.03
N ILE A 29 -3.68 -6.41 -4.22
CA ILE A 29 -2.26 -6.17 -4.35
C ILE A 29 -1.78 -5.44 -3.11
N THR A 30 -0.77 -5.97 -2.42
CA THR A 30 -0.21 -5.33 -1.22
C THR A 30 1.28 -5.10 -1.42
N ILE A 31 1.73 -3.85 -1.24
CA ILE A 31 3.14 -3.47 -1.43
C ILE A 31 3.62 -2.66 -0.22
N GLY A 32 4.71 -3.11 0.41
CA GLY A 32 5.51 -2.29 1.32
C GLY A 32 6.49 -1.43 0.51
N THR A 33 6.45 -0.11 0.65
CA THR A 33 7.27 0.80 -0.17
C THR A 33 8.74 0.83 0.23
N ASP A 34 9.06 0.35 1.42
CA ASP A 34 10.42 0.05 1.87
C ASP A 34 11.09 -1.02 0.98
N LEU A 35 10.31 -2.00 0.51
CA LEU A 35 10.75 -3.03 -0.43
C LEU A 35 10.93 -2.49 -1.86
N LEU A 36 10.55 -1.24 -2.12
CA LEU A 36 10.82 -0.56 -3.39
C LEU A 36 12.00 0.40 -3.26
N GLU A 37 12.05 1.19 -2.18
CA GLU A 37 13.05 2.25 -2.06
C GLU A 37 14.48 1.77 -1.96
N TYR A 38 14.69 0.73 -1.15
CA TYR A 38 16.03 0.20 -0.93
C TYR A 38 16.54 -0.62 -2.13
N PRO A 39 15.81 -1.62 -2.65
CA PRO A 39 16.32 -2.47 -3.72
C PRO A 39 16.53 -1.69 -5.03
N TYR A 40 15.62 -0.78 -5.38
CA TYR A 40 15.73 -0.02 -6.63
C TYR A 40 16.57 1.25 -6.52
N HIS A 41 17.18 1.54 -5.36
CA HIS A 41 18.00 2.72 -5.12
C HIS A 41 17.30 4.04 -5.50
N LEU A 42 16.05 4.25 -5.05
CA LEU A 42 15.22 5.36 -5.53
C LEU A 42 15.76 6.77 -5.22
N LYS A 43 16.77 6.88 -4.35
CA LYS A 43 17.54 8.10 -4.10
C LYS A 43 18.43 8.52 -5.27
N GLU A 44 18.76 7.61 -6.18
CA GLU A 44 19.55 7.91 -7.37
C GLU A 44 18.71 8.68 -8.40
N GLY A 45 19.37 9.57 -9.14
CA GLY A 45 18.73 10.47 -10.09
C GLY A 45 17.83 9.75 -11.09
N GLY A 46 16.58 10.19 -11.22
CA GLY A 46 15.61 9.67 -12.19
C GLY A 46 14.92 8.35 -11.81
N ARG A 47 15.41 7.63 -10.79
CA ARG A 47 14.81 6.35 -10.38
C ARG A 47 13.48 6.53 -9.66
N LEU A 48 13.37 7.51 -8.75
CA LEU A 48 12.10 7.85 -8.10
C LEU A 48 11.00 8.18 -9.13
N GLY A 49 11.29 9.09 -10.07
CA GLY A 49 10.31 9.45 -11.10
C GLY A 49 9.92 8.27 -12.01
N THR A 50 10.85 7.34 -12.26
CA THR A 50 10.55 6.10 -12.96
C THR A 50 9.63 5.20 -12.15
N MET A 51 9.90 5.00 -10.85
CA MET A 51 9.03 4.25 -9.96
C MET A 51 7.63 4.86 -9.86
N VAL A 52 7.54 6.18 -9.68
CA VAL A 52 6.25 6.89 -9.62
C VAL A 52 5.43 6.70 -10.89
N ARG A 53 6.07 6.72 -12.06
CA ARG A 53 5.41 6.46 -13.35
C ARG A 53 4.84 5.05 -13.42
N TRP A 54 5.60 4.05 -12.97
CA TRP A 54 5.12 2.66 -12.92
C TRP A 54 3.98 2.48 -11.93
N LEU A 55 4.11 3.04 -10.72
CA LEU A 55 3.04 3.01 -9.72
C LEU A 55 1.77 3.71 -10.21
N SER A 56 1.90 4.84 -10.93
CA SER A 56 0.77 5.54 -11.52
C SER A 56 0.03 4.68 -12.54
N ARG A 57 0.77 3.96 -13.40
CA ARG A 57 0.19 3.01 -14.35
C ARG A 57 -0.49 1.84 -13.63
N LEU A 58 0.19 1.23 -12.66
CA LEU A 58 -0.39 0.17 -11.83
C LEU A 58 -1.70 0.61 -11.16
N MET A 59 -1.77 1.83 -10.62
CA MET A 59 -3.00 2.37 -10.02
C MET A 59 -4.12 2.58 -11.04
N ALA A 60 -3.78 2.99 -12.28
CA ALA A 60 -4.77 3.14 -13.35
C ALA A 60 -5.35 1.78 -13.75
N ASP A 61 -4.49 0.80 -14.01
CA ASP A 61 -4.88 -0.55 -14.42
C ASP A 61 -5.67 -1.27 -13.31
N THR A 62 -5.24 -1.09 -12.05
CA THR A 62 -5.94 -1.60 -10.87
C THR A 62 -7.37 -1.04 -10.80
N ARG A 63 -7.55 0.26 -11.07
CA ARG A 63 -8.87 0.90 -11.06
C ARG A 63 -9.76 0.39 -12.19
N GLU A 64 -9.21 0.25 -13.39
CA GLU A 64 -9.95 -0.24 -14.56
C GLU A 64 -10.46 -1.67 -14.37
N ALA A 65 -9.62 -2.54 -13.79
CA ALA A 65 -9.97 -3.93 -13.51
C ALA A 65 -10.80 -4.13 -12.22
N SER A 66 -11.19 -3.06 -11.51
CA SER A 66 -11.84 -3.13 -10.19
C SER A 66 -11.05 -3.92 -9.14
N ASN A 67 -9.73 -3.93 -9.28
CA ASN A 67 -8.79 -4.49 -8.31
C ASN A 67 -8.55 -3.50 -7.17
N VAL A 68 -7.88 -3.96 -6.11
CA VAL A 68 -7.52 -3.13 -4.96
C VAL A 68 -6.02 -3.18 -4.74
N ALA A 69 -5.38 -2.03 -4.63
CA ALA A 69 -3.98 -1.91 -4.25
C ALA A 69 -3.84 -1.21 -2.90
N VAL A 70 -3.15 -1.85 -1.95
CA VAL A 70 -2.84 -1.32 -0.63
C VAL A 70 -1.32 -1.12 -0.54
N LEU A 71 -0.90 0.14 -0.42
CA LEU A 71 0.50 0.50 -0.32
C LEU A 71 0.82 0.98 1.10
N GLY A 72 1.65 0.22 1.80
CA GLY A 72 2.18 0.58 3.10
C GLY A 72 3.39 1.50 2.94
N THR A 73 3.35 2.69 3.53
CA THR A 73 4.46 3.64 3.50
C THR A 73 4.68 4.28 4.86
N THR A 74 5.91 4.71 5.14
CA THR A 74 6.24 5.52 6.32
C THR A 74 6.60 6.95 5.92
N PRO A 75 6.43 7.97 6.78
CA PRO A 75 6.74 9.36 6.42
C PRO A 75 8.20 9.66 6.05
N LYS A 76 9.13 8.74 6.34
CA LYS A 76 10.57 8.90 6.05
C LYS A 76 10.96 8.43 4.65
N LEU A 77 10.05 7.74 3.97
CA LEU A 77 10.24 7.15 2.64
C LEU A 77 9.94 8.20 1.56
N LEU A 78 10.77 8.25 0.51
CA LEU A 78 10.62 9.15 -0.63
C LEU A 78 9.26 9.01 -1.33
N LEU A 79 8.77 7.77 -1.47
CA LEU A 79 7.50 7.45 -2.11
C LEU A 79 6.30 7.94 -1.30
N HIS A 80 6.46 8.29 -0.02
CA HIS A 80 5.35 8.69 0.83
C HIS A 80 4.54 9.85 0.24
N GLY A 81 5.22 10.95 -0.11
CA GLY A 81 4.57 12.13 -0.67
C GLY A 81 3.84 11.80 -1.97
N GLU A 82 4.53 11.14 -2.90
CA GLU A 82 4.01 10.76 -4.21
C GLU A 82 2.75 9.87 -4.08
N LEU A 83 2.79 8.87 -3.20
CA LEU A 83 1.67 7.94 -3.01
C LEU A 83 0.45 8.59 -2.37
N THR A 84 0.63 9.56 -1.46
CA THR A 84 -0.51 10.31 -0.92
C THR A 84 -1.25 11.14 -1.96
N HIS A 85 -0.60 11.50 -3.08
CA HIS A 85 -1.24 12.14 -4.21
C HIS A 85 -1.94 11.14 -5.14
N LEU A 86 -1.35 9.95 -5.34
CA LEU A 86 -1.89 8.90 -6.21
C LEU A 86 -3.06 8.12 -5.58
N SER A 87 -3.17 8.12 -4.25
CA SER A 87 -4.18 7.32 -3.55
C SER A 87 -5.57 7.98 -3.54
N ASN A 88 -6.59 7.18 -3.80
CA ASN A 88 -7.98 7.57 -3.56
C ASN A 88 -8.30 7.60 -2.06
N THR A 89 -7.69 6.68 -1.31
CA THR A 89 -7.84 6.53 0.13
C THR A 89 -6.47 6.60 0.82
N TYR A 90 -6.35 7.45 1.83
CA TYR A 90 -5.16 7.57 2.67
C TYR A 90 -5.56 7.35 4.12
N LEU A 91 -5.19 6.19 4.65
CA LEU A 91 -5.35 5.84 6.06
C LEU A 91 -4.01 6.03 6.78
N LYS A 92 -4.08 6.53 8.00
CA LYS A 92 -2.93 6.64 8.89
C LYS A 92 -3.12 5.70 10.07
N LEU A 93 -2.05 4.94 10.35
CA LEU A 93 -1.91 4.15 11.56
C LEU A 93 -0.98 4.89 12.52
N THR A 94 -1.36 4.97 13.79
CA THR A 94 -0.58 5.60 14.86
C THR A 94 -0.83 4.90 16.18
N THR A 95 -0.08 5.27 17.21
CA THR A 95 -0.32 4.81 18.58
C THR A 95 -0.72 5.98 19.48
N LEU A 96 -1.70 5.78 20.35
CA LEU A 96 -2.10 6.72 21.40
C LEU A 96 -2.58 5.92 22.62
N ASP A 97 -2.13 6.26 23.83
CA ASP A 97 -2.47 5.58 25.08
C ASP A 97 -2.41 4.03 25.00
N ASN A 98 -1.30 3.51 24.46
CA ASN A 98 -1.06 2.08 24.21
C ASN A 98 -2.05 1.39 23.25
N SER A 99 -2.89 2.15 22.55
CA SER A 99 -3.82 1.64 21.54
C SER A 99 -3.30 1.94 20.14
N VAL A 100 -3.49 1.01 19.20
CA VAL A 100 -3.26 1.26 17.78
C VAL A 100 -4.50 1.95 17.22
N LEU A 101 -4.32 3.15 16.68
CA LEU A 101 -5.37 3.92 16.04
C LEU A 101 -5.21 3.87 14.53
N ILE A 102 -6.34 3.75 13.84
CA ILE A 102 -6.49 3.94 12.40
C ILE A 102 -7.48 5.06 12.12
N TYR A 103 -7.15 5.93 11.18
CA TYR A 103 -8.06 6.98 10.73
C TYR A 103 -7.78 7.38 9.29
N GLY A 104 -8.83 7.80 8.58
CA GLY A 104 -8.74 8.34 7.23
C GLY A 104 -8.30 9.80 7.26
N ILE A 105 -7.25 10.09 6.49
CA ILE A 105 -6.91 11.44 6.05
C ILE A 105 -7.68 11.79 4.78
N ARG A 106 -7.92 10.77 3.93
CA ARG A 106 -8.75 10.90 2.72
C ARG A 106 -9.56 9.60 2.51
N PRO A 107 -10.91 9.65 2.53
CA PRO A 107 -11.71 10.71 3.14
C PRO A 107 -11.35 10.87 4.62
N GLU A 108 -11.67 12.03 5.20
CA GLU A 108 -11.50 12.25 6.63
C GLU A 108 -12.47 11.35 7.42
N THR A 109 -11.98 10.70 8.47
CA THR A 109 -12.80 9.88 9.39
C THR A 109 -12.50 10.24 10.84
N GLY A 110 -13.34 9.76 11.76
CA GLY A 110 -12.97 9.70 13.18
C GLY A 110 -11.77 8.79 13.43
N LEU A 111 -11.24 8.86 14.64
CA LEU A 111 -10.22 7.92 15.12
C LEU A 111 -10.88 6.60 15.50
N TYR A 112 -10.28 5.48 15.12
CA TYR A 112 -10.73 4.16 15.53
C TYR A 112 -9.58 3.39 16.15
N ALA A 113 -9.78 2.83 17.34
CA ALA A 113 -8.86 1.86 17.91
C ALA A 113 -9.10 0.48 17.31
N GLN A 114 -8.02 -0.23 17.01
CA GLN A 114 -8.07 -1.63 16.65
C GLN A 114 -8.15 -2.46 17.93
N ASP A 115 -9.25 -3.16 18.11
CA ASP A 115 -9.43 -4.17 19.14
C ASP A 115 -9.32 -5.56 18.53
N SER A 116 -9.02 -6.55 19.37
CA SER A 116 -8.97 -7.94 18.96
C SER A 116 -9.47 -8.84 20.08
N ALA A 117 -10.47 -9.67 19.78
CA ALA A 117 -10.98 -10.68 20.69
C ALA A 117 -10.91 -12.06 20.03
N ILE A 118 -10.68 -13.11 20.84
CA ILE A 118 -10.87 -14.48 20.38
C ILE A 118 -12.33 -14.84 20.59
N VAL A 119 -13.05 -15.12 19.50
CA VAL A 119 -14.45 -15.55 19.51
C VAL A 119 -14.54 -16.85 18.72
N ASP A 120 -15.06 -17.91 19.36
CA ASP A 120 -15.18 -19.25 18.76
C ASP A 120 -13.86 -19.78 18.16
N ASP A 121 -12.75 -19.66 18.89
CA ASP A 121 -11.38 -20.02 18.45
C ASP A 121 -10.86 -19.24 17.22
N HIS A 122 -11.52 -18.15 16.83
CA HIS A 122 -11.11 -17.26 15.75
C HIS A 122 -10.73 -15.86 16.26
N LEU A 123 -9.67 -15.27 15.68
CA LEU A 123 -9.31 -13.88 15.92
C LEU A 123 -10.33 -12.97 15.23
N LYS A 124 -11.11 -12.24 16.01
CA LYS A 124 -12.01 -11.20 15.53
C LYS A 124 -11.35 -9.84 15.73
N LEU A 125 -11.17 -9.10 14.64
CA LEU A 125 -10.70 -7.72 14.66
C LEU A 125 -11.90 -6.78 14.63
N GLU A 126 -11.93 -5.78 15.51
CA GLU A 126 -12.97 -4.76 15.54
C GLU A 126 -12.34 -3.36 15.53
N LEU A 127 -13.05 -2.41 14.93
CA LEU A 127 -12.70 -1.00 14.98
C LEU A 127 -13.70 -0.27 15.87
N ILE A 128 -13.25 0.16 17.04
CA ILE A 128 -14.05 0.91 18.01
C ILE A 128 -13.73 2.39 17.90
N PRO A 129 -14.73 3.29 17.84
CA PRO A 129 -14.49 4.73 17.88
C PRO A 129 -13.61 5.12 19.07
N TYR A 130 -12.55 5.85 18.80
CA TYR A 130 -11.63 6.37 19.81
C TYR A 130 -12.01 7.82 20.10
N VAL A 131 -12.81 7.98 21.17
CA VAL A 131 -13.35 9.21 21.81
C VAL A 131 -13.41 10.47 20.95
#